data_AF-A0A7X6XNF2-F1
#
_entry.id   AF-A0A7X6XNF2-F1
#
_cell.length_a   1.000
_cell.length_b   1.000
_cell.length_c   1.000
_cell.angle_alpha   90.00
_cell.angle_beta   90.00
_cell.angle_gamma   90.00
#
_symmetry.space_group_name_H-M   'P 1'
#
loop_
_entity.id
_entity.type
_entity.pdbx_description
1 polymer ?
#
loop_
_entity_poly.entity_id
_entity_poly.type
_entity_poly.pdbx_seq_one_letter_code
_entity_poly.pdbx_strand_id
1 'polypeptide(L)' 'PYRHLGIYAYRREFLRQYPHLPQTPLECLEMLEQLRALEHGYRIRMVETDYVPVGVDTPEDLEHVRALMGSG' A
#
# COMPACT_ATOMS: atom_id res chain seq x y z
N PRO A 1 0.64 5.22 17.30
CA PRO A 1 1.24 4.12 16.51
C PRO A 1 1.19 4.50 15.03
N TYR A 2 2.18 4.09 14.23
CA TYR A 2 2.17 4.36 12.79
C TYR A 2 1.27 3.36 12.06
N ARG A 3 0.65 3.80 10.95
CA ARG A 3 -0.14 2.96 10.04
C ARG A 3 0.51 2.96 8.67
N HIS A 4 0.69 1.77 8.09
CA HIS A 4 1.14 1.63 6.71
C HIS A 4 0.04 2.08 5.73
N LEU A 5 0.39 2.96 4.79
CA LEU A 5 -0.47 3.32 3.67
C LEU A 5 -0.06 2.50 2.45
N GLY A 6 -1.03 1.88 1.76
CA GLY A 6 -0.81 1.04 0.58
C GLY A 6 -0.43 1.82 -0.69
N ILE A 7 0.42 2.84 -0.55
CA ILE A 7 0.93 3.66 -1.63
C ILE A 7 2.42 3.38 -1.78
N TYR A 8 2.82 3.01 -2.99
CA TYR A 8 4.17 2.59 -3.26
C TYR A 8 4.78 3.35 -4.43
N ALA A 9 6.09 3.55 -4.36
CA ALA A 9 6.89 4.05 -5.47
C ALA A 9 8.00 3.03 -5.75
N TYR A 10 8.07 2.53 -6.98
CA TYR A 10 9.02 1.50 -7.38
C TYR A 10 9.99 2.00 -8.44
N ARG A 11 11.22 1.48 -8.42
CA ARG A 11 12.10 1.54 -9.59
C ARG A 11 11.54 0.63 -10.67
N ARG A 12 11.65 1.04 -11.94
CA ARG A 12 11.13 0.28 -13.09
C ARG A 12 11.73 -1.13 -13.14
N GLU A 13 13.02 -1.25 -12.91
CA GLU A 13 13.76 -2.52 -12.96
C GLU A 13 13.23 -3.50 -11.91
N PHE A 14 13.04 -3.01 -10.68
CA PHE A 14 12.48 -3.78 -9.59
C PHE A 14 11.04 -4.22 -9.89
N LEU A 15 10.20 -3.33 -10.42
CA LEU A 15 8.81 -3.66 -10.74
C LEU A 15 8.69 -4.79 -11.78
N ARG A 16 9.66 -4.92 -12.69
CA ARG A 16 9.71 -6.05 -13.64
C ARG A 16 10.19 -7.35 -13.00
N GLN A 17 11.02 -7.28 -11.96
CA GLN A 17 11.60 -8.43 -11.29
C GLN A 17 10.69 -8.98 -10.18
N TYR A 18 10.06 -8.09 -9.40
CA TYR A 18 9.32 -8.42 -8.18
C TYR A 18 8.24 -9.50 -8.35
N PRO A 19 7.39 -9.50 -9.40
CA PRO A 19 6.39 -10.54 -9.60
C PRO A 19 6.98 -11.96 -9.78
N HIS A 20 8.24 -12.05 -10.20
CA HIS A 20 8.94 -13.32 -10.44
C HIS A 20 9.69 -13.82 -9.19
N LEU A 21 9.73 -13.04 -8.11
CA LEU A 21 10.27 -13.51 -6.85
C LEU A 21 9.32 -14.58 -6.26
N PRO A 22 9.85 -15.72 -5.78
CA PRO A 22 9.06 -16.70 -5.05
C PRO A 22 8.36 -16.06 -3.84
N GLN A 23 7.14 -16.49 -3.55
CA GLN A 23 6.47 -16.12 -2.31
C GLN A 23 7.26 -16.61 -1.11
N THR A 24 7.21 -15.86 -0.02
CA THR A 24 7.97 -16.15 1.19
C THR A 24 7.07 -16.52 2.36
N PRO A 25 7.57 -17.22 3.39
CA PRO A 25 6.75 -17.65 4.52
C PRO A 25 5.98 -16.51 5.19
N LEU A 26 6.57 -15.33 5.44
CA LEU A 26 5.84 -14.25 6.12
C LEU A 26 4.81 -13.60 5.20
N GLU A 27 5.09 -13.47 3.90
CA GLU A 27 4.08 -13.02 2.94
C GLU A 27 2.82 -13.90 3.03
N CYS A 28 2.99 -15.22 3.02
CA CYS A 28 1.87 -16.17 3.09
C CYS A 28 1.16 -16.17 4.45
N LEU A 29 1.90 -15.99 5.55
CA LEU A 29 1.33 -15.99 6.90
C LEU A 29 0.56 -14.70 7.21
N GLU A 30 1.11 -13.56 6.83
CA GLU A 30 0.55 -12.23 7.15
C GLU A 30 -0.35 -11.69 6.03
N MET A 31 -0.32 -12.31 4.85
CA MET A 31 -1.01 -11.84 3.64
C MET A 31 -0.56 -10.42 3.23
N LEU A 32 0.73 -10.13 3.39
CA LEU A 32 1.35 -8.83 3.12
C LEU A 32 2.44 -8.93 2.05
N GLU A 33 2.13 -8.44 0.85
CA GLU A 33 3.00 -8.53 -0.34
C GLU A 33 4.39 -7.91 -0.13
N GLN A 34 4.49 -6.81 0.63
CA GLN A 34 5.75 -6.11 0.85
C GLN A 34 6.76 -6.95 1.63
N LEU A 35 6.31 -7.96 2.38
CA LEU A 35 7.19 -8.88 3.10
C LEU A 35 8.04 -9.73 2.15
N ARG A 36 7.51 -10.07 0.96
CA ARG A 36 8.28 -10.75 -0.09
C ARG A 36 9.54 -9.97 -0.44
N ALA A 37 9.42 -8.65 -0.62
CA ALA A 37 10.57 -7.82 -0.95
C ALA A 37 11.60 -7.81 0.19
N LEU A 38 11.14 -7.68 1.44
CA LEU A 38 12.02 -7.65 2.61
C LEU A 38 12.77 -8.98 2.81
N GLU A 39 12.08 -10.11 2.68
CA GLU A 39 12.68 -11.45 2.85
C GLU A 39 13.67 -11.81 1.74
N HIS A 40 13.48 -11.29 0.52
CA HIS A 40 14.47 -11.39 -0.57
C HIS A 40 15.60 -10.35 -0.48
N GLY A 41 15.72 -9.64 0.64
CA GLY A 41 16.85 -8.74 0.94
C GLY A 41 16.72 -7.33 0.37
N TYR A 42 15.58 -6.96 -0.21
CA TYR A 42 15.33 -5.59 -0.65
C TYR A 42 15.01 -4.69 0.54
N ARG A 43 15.28 -3.39 0.39
CA ARG A 43 14.99 -2.37 1.40
C ARG A 43 13.82 -1.52 0.97
N ILE A 44 12.88 -1.31 1.88
CA ILE A 44 11.75 -0.39 1.69
C ILE A 44 12.04 0.87 2.51
N ARG A 45 12.01 2.02 1.84
CA ARG A 45 12.07 3.32 2.52
C ARG A 45 10.64 3.79 2.79
N MET A 46 10.38 4.16 4.04
CA MET A 46 9.11 4.76 4.47
C MET A 46 9.28 6.27 4.68
N VAL A 47 8.20 7.02 4.52
CA VAL A 47 8.10 8.44 4.87
C VAL A 47 6.83 8.65 5.69
N GLU A 48 6.90 9.54 6.67
CA GLU A 48 5.75 9.92 7.48
C GLU A 48 4.92 10.99 6.76
N THR A 49 3.62 10.99 6.99
CA THR A 49 2.69 11.98 6.44
C THR A 49 1.50 12.17 7.38
N ASP A 50 1.01 13.40 7.45
CA ASP A 50 -0.24 13.74 8.17
C ASP A 50 -1.49 13.54 7.28
N TYR A 51 -1.30 13.10 6.03
CA TYR A 51 -2.39 12.83 5.11
C TYR A 51 -3.24 11.64 5.58
N VAL A 52 -4.55 11.88 5.70
CA VAL A 52 -5.54 10.84 6.02
C VAL A 52 -6.22 10.43 4.70
N PRO A 53 -5.98 9.21 4.19
CA PRO A 53 -6.64 8.76 2.97
C PRO A 53 -8.13 8.50 3.21
N VAL A 54 -8.94 8.91 2.25
CA VAL A 54 -10.36 8.56 2.20
C VAL A 54 -10.53 7.48 1.13
N GLY A 55 -10.83 6.26 1.56
CA GLY A 55 -11.21 5.15 0.68
C GLY A 55 -12.71 5.20 0.38
N VAL A 56 -13.11 4.67 -0.76
CA VAL A 56 -14.53 4.48 -1.12
C VAL A 56 -14.73 3.02 -1.44
N ASP A 57 -15.21 2.26 -0.45
CA ASP A 57 -15.45 0.82 -0.58
C ASP A 57 -16.94 0.47 -0.39
N THR A 58 -17.72 1.37 0.20
CA THR A 58 -19.17 1.24 0.46
C THR A 58 -19.98 2.39 -0.14
N PRO A 59 -21.31 2.22 -0.35
CA PRO A 59 -22.19 3.32 -0.73
C PRO A 59 -22.13 4.50 0.25
N GLU A 60 -21.97 4.23 1.55
CA GLU A 60 -21.85 5.26 2.59
C GLU A 60 -20.57 6.08 2.43
N ASP A 61 -19.44 5.44 2.08
CA ASP A 61 -18.18 6.15 1.81
C ASP A 61 -18.34 7.10 0.60
N LEU A 62 -19.10 6.67 -0.42
CA LEU A 62 -19.35 7.48 -1.60
C LEU A 62 -20.15 8.74 -1.25
N GLU A 63 -21.19 8.63 -0.43
CA GLU A 63 -21.97 9.79 0.04
C GLU A 63 -21.10 10.73 0.88
N HIS A 64 -20.23 10.18 1.73
CA HIS A 64 -19.29 10.96 2.52
C HIS A 64 -18.32 11.75 1.61
N VAL A 65 -17.71 11.11 0.62
CA VAL A 65 -16.82 11.79 -0.34
C VAL A 65 -17.58 12.83 -1.17
N ARG A 66 -18.81 12.55 -1.59
CA ARG A 66 -19.67 13.53 -2.29
C ARG A 66 -19.91 14.79 -1.46
N ALA A 67 -20.16 14.65 -0.16
CA ALA A 67 -20.32 15.81 0.73
C ALA A 67 -19.03 16.63 0.85
N LEU A 68 -17.86 15.96 0.93
CA LEU A 68 -16.55 16.62 0.97
C LEU A 68 -16.22 17.36 -0.34
N MET A 69 -16.67 16.84 -1.49
CA MET A 69 -16.37 17.41 -2.82
C MET A 69 -17.43 18.39 -3.34
N GLY A 70 -18.69 18.26 -2.92
CA GLY A 70 -19.82 19.08 -3.38
C GLY A 70 -19.89 20.48 -2.76
N SER A 71 -18.89 20.86 -1.97
CA SER A 71 -18.71 22.20 -1.40
C SER A 71 -17.78 23.11 -2.23
N GLY A 72 -17.59 22.78 -3.52
CA GLY A 72 -16.87 23.58 -4.52
C GLY A 72 -17.78 24.52 -5.31
#